data_AF-A0A1S7SJ53-F1
#
_entry.id   AF-A0A1S7SJ53-F1
#
_cell.length_a   1.000
_cell.length_b   1.000
_cell.length_c   1.000
_cell.angle_alpha   90.00
_cell.angle_beta   90.00
_cell.angle_gamma   90.00
#
_symmetry.space_group_name_H-M   'P 1'
#
loop_
_entity.id
_entity.type
_entity.pdbx_description
1 polymer ?
#
loop_
_entity_poly.entity_id
_entity_poly.type
_entity_poly.pdbx_seq_one_letter_code
_entity_poly.pdbx_strand_id
1 'polypeptide(L)'
;MSAHLAFLAPIGAILQWSDSTPRPPERHRKKLSAWRTNNSSGRLIRKQDERAAGSIILPANVTLHEGDFGGGGVITIRIHRTFSLETQLTFRVVERPATGSCPTWNCGAWRTPAGRRGTRSA
;
A
#
# COMPACT_ATOMS: atom_id res chain seq x y z
N MET A 1 12.35 -0.42 14.38
CA MET A 1 12.55 -1.10 13.07
C MET A 1 11.89 -0.24 12.02
N SER A 2 12.46 -0.18 10.81
CA SER A 2 12.10 0.82 9.79
C SER A 2 11.12 0.26 8.72
N ALA A 3 10.40 1.12 8.00
CA ALA A 3 9.44 0.74 6.96
C ALA A 3 10.07 0.17 5.66
N HIS A 4 11.35 -0.21 5.66
CA HIS A 4 11.98 -0.90 4.54
C HIS A 4 11.20 -2.16 4.11
N LEU A 5 10.62 -2.91 5.06
CA LEU A 5 9.79 -4.08 4.72
C LEU A 5 8.54 -3.71 3.91
N ALA A 6 7.93 -2.58 4.23
CA ALA A 6 6.78 -2.07 3.49
C ALA A 6 7.17 -1.66 2.06
N PHE A 7 8.36 -1.09 1.90
CA PHE A 7 8.89 -0.69 0.62
C PHE A 7 9.25 -1.88 -0.28
N LEU A 8 9.72 -2.99 0.29
CA LEU A 8 10.02 -4.21 -0.47
C LEU A 8 8.75 -4.99 -0.88
N ALA A 9 7.63 -4.84 -0.16
CA ALA A 9 6.39 -5.57 -0.44
C ALA A 9 5.75 -5.14 -1.77
N PRO A 10 5.13 -6.04 -2.56
CA PRO A 10 4.51 -5.65 -3.83
C PRO A 10 3.34 -4.67 -3.64
N ILE A 11 3.11 -3.78 -4.62
CA ILE A 11 1.93 -2.92 -4.63
C ILE A 11 0.68 -3.81 -4.62
N GLY A 12 -0.29 -3.45 -3.78
CA GLY A 12 -1.50 -4.22 -3.55
C GLY A 12 -1.40 -5.20 -2.38
N ALA A 13 -0.23 -5.40 -1.76
CA ALA A 13 -0.07 -6.19 -0.54
C ALA A 13 -0.75 -5.53 0.66
N ILE A 14 -1.26 -6.36 1.56
CA ILE A 14 -1.80 -5.91 2.84
C ILE A 14 -0.67 -5.93 3.87
N LEU A 15 -0.38 -4.75 4.40
CA LEU A 15 0.63 -4.55 5.43
C LEU A 15 -0.06 -4.18 6.74
N GLN A 16 0.41 -4.79 7.83
CA GLN A 16 0.09 -4.40 9.19
C GLN A 16 1.24 -3.60 9.77
N TRP A 17 0.94 -2.54 10.51
CA TRP A 17 1.93 -1.79 11.27
C TRP A 17 1.59 -1.77 12.76
N SER A 18 2.62 -1.72 13.60
CA SER A 18 2.49 -1.59 15.06
C SER A 18 3.64 -0.78 15.66
N ASP A 19 3.36 -0.07 16.74
CA ASP A 19 4.35 0.70 17.52
C ASP A 19 4.93 -0.09 18.70
N SER A 20 4.71 -1.40 18.75
CA SER A 20 5.08 -2.32 19.84
C SER A 20 4.54 -1.96 21.22
N THR A 21 3.62 -0.99 21.31
CA THR A 21 3.03 -0.60 22.59
C THR A 21 1.87 -1.52 22.98
N PRO A 22 1.74 -1.87 24.27
CA PRO A 22 0.62 -2.71 24.72
C PRO A 22 -0.71 -1.97 24.61
N ARG A 23 -1.78 -2.71 24.29
CA ARG A 23 -3.12 -2.15 24.16
C ARG A 23 -3.54 -1.43 25.45
N PRO A 24 -3.82 -0.11 25.40
CA PRO A 24 -4.25 0.61 26.59
C PRO A 24 -5.66 0.18 27.04
N PRO A 25 -6.00 0.31 28.33
CA PRO A 25 -7.31 -0.08 28.86
C PRO A 25 -8.49 0.69 28.23
N GLU A 26 -9.66 0.05 28.13
CA GLU A 26 -10.89 0.58 27.50
C GLU A 26 -11.32 1.95 28.05
N ARG A 27 -11.01 2.24 29.32
CA ARG A 27 -11.30 3.53 29.98
C ARG A 27 -10.55 4.73 29.35
N HIS A 28 -9.39 4.52 28.75
CA HIS A 28 -8.57 5.59 28.17
C HIS A 28 -8.86 5.77 26.66
N ARG A 29 -10.10 6.18 26.33
CA ARG A 29 -10.59 6.29 24.94
C ARG A 29 -9.64 7.03 23.98
N LYS A 30 -9.06 8.16 24.40
CA LYS A 30 -8.10 8.93 23.59
C LYS A 30 -6.79 8.18 23.30
N LYS A 31 -6.24 7.51 24.32
CA LYS A 31 -5.04 6.68 24.16
C LYS A 31 -5.34 5.46 23.31
N LEU A 32 -6.52 4.87 23.47
CA LEU A 32 -6.97 3.75 22.66
C LEU A 32 -7.18 4.08 21.20
N SER A 33 -7.77 5.24 20.87
CA SER A 33 -7.93 5.66 19.48
C SER A 33 -6.59 5.92 18.81
N ALA A 34 -5.66 6.57 19.52
CA ALA A 34 -4.29 6.77 19.05
C ALA A 34 -3.54 5.43 18.87
N TRP A 35 -3.70 4.52 19.83
CA TRP A 35 -3.12 3.18 19.75
C TRP A 35 -3.66 2.39 18.55
N ARG A 36 -4.98 2.38 18.33
CA ARG A 36 -5.62 1.70 17.18
C ARG A 36 -5.08 2.25 15.85
N THR A 37 -4.93 3.56 15.77
CA THR A 37 -4.35 4.28 14.62
C THR A 37 -2.91 3.83 14.31
N ASN A 38 -2.10 3.56 15.35
CA ASN A 38 -0.73 3.09 15.21
C ASN A 38 -0.60 1.57 15.12
N ASN A 39 -1.69 0.82 15.34
CA ASN A 39 -1.75 -0.63 15.37
C ASN A 39 -2.87 -1.11 14.43
N SER A 40 -2.71 -0.80 13.15
CA SER A 40 -3.72 -1.06 12.11
C SER A 40 -3.08 -1.73 10.90
N SER A 41 -3.89 -2.02 9.88
CA SER A 41 -3.47 -2.65 8.64
C SER A 41 -4.07 -1.94 7.45
N GLY A 42 -3.42 -2.06 6.29
CA GLY A 42 -3.86 -1.38 5.08
C GLY A 42 -3.18 -1.92 3.83
N ARG A 43 -3.76 -1.59 2.69
CA ARG A 43 -3.29 -2.03 1.38
C ARG A 43 -2.27 -1.05 0.83
N LEU A 44 -1.12 -1.55 0.38
CA LEU A 44 -0.09 -0.72 -0.24
C LEU A 44 -0.57 -0.24 -1.60
N ILE A 45 -0.81 1.06 -1.73
CA ILE A 45 -1.32 1.67 -2.97
C ILE A 45 -0.25 2.45 -3.71
N ARG A 46 0.78 2.94 -3.01
CA ARG A 46 1.84 3.75 -3.61
C ARG A 46 3.16 3.55 -2.87
N LYS A 47 4.22 3.54 -3.66
CA LYS A 47 5.60 3.68 -3.19
C LYS A 47 6.19 4.92 -3.85
N GLN A 48 7.00 5.66 -3.12
CA GLN A 48 7.78 6.76 -3.64
C GLN A 48 9.20 6.56 -3.15
N ASP A 49 10.12 6.55 -4.10
CA ASP A 49 11.54 6.47 -3.81
C ASP A 49 12.01 7.84 -3.33
N GLU A 50 13.23 7.86 -2.80
CA GLU A 50 13.89 9.12 -2.45
C GLU A 50 13.98 9.99 -3.70
N ARG A 51 13.54 11.24 -3.59
CA ARG A 51 13.54 12.16 -4.73
C ARG A 51 14.06 13.52 -4.32
N ALA A 52 14.91 14.09 -5.17
CA ALA A 52 15.30 15.48 -5.07
C ALA A 52 14.17 16.37 -5.62
N ALA A 53 13.72 17.33 -4.82
CA ALA A 53 12.79 18.39 -5.22
C ALA A 53 13.51 19.73 -5.08
N GLY A 54 14.10 20.21 -6.18
CA GLY A 54 14.97 21.39 -6.16
C GLY A 54 16.23 21.12 -5.33
N SER A 55 16.44 21.88 -4.25
CA SER A 55 17.56 21.72 -3.33
C SER A 55 17.27 20.77 -2.15
N ILE A 56 16.05 20.24 -2.02
CA ILE A 56 15.64 19.42 -0.88
C ILE A 56 15.56 17.95 -1.30
N ILE A 57 16.20 17.08 -0.52
CA ILE A 57 16.07 15.62 -0.65
C ILE A 57 14.84 15.19 0.18
N LEU A 58 13.84 14.63 -0.49
CA LEU A 58 12.67 14.07 0.17
C LEU A 58 12.91 12.57 0.40
N PRO A 59 12.79 12.09 1.65
CA PRO A 59 13.00 10.68 1.95
C PRO A 59 11.93 9.82 1.26
N ALA A 60 12.31 8.58 0.95
CA ALA A 60 11.38 7.60 0.42
C ALA A 60 10.18 7.41 1.35
N ASN A 61 9.00 7.25 0.75
CA ASN A 61 7.75 7.10 1.48
C ASN A 61 6.85 6.04 0.84
N VAL A 62 5.94 5.50 1.64
CA VAL A 62 4.93 4.53 1.23
C VAL A 62 3.56 5.02 1.65
N THR A 63 2.55 4.83 0.79
CA THR A 63 1.16 5.17 1.10
C THR A 63 0.32 3.91 1.18
N LEU A 64 -0.34 3.75 2.32
CA LEU A 64 -1.24 2.65 2.65
C LEU A 64 -2.69 3.16 2.70
N HIS A 65 -3.59 2.40 2.10
CA HIS A 65 -5.02 2.57 2.22
C HIS A 65 -5.53 1.73 3.40
N GLU A 66 -5.94 2.38 4.49
CA GLU A 66 -6.43 1.71 5.70
C GLU A 66 -7.87 1.20 5.52
N GLY A 67 -8.72 1.97 4.85
CA GLY A 67 -10.09 1.56 4.58
C GLY A 67 -10.97 2.66 4.02
N ASP A 68 -12.11 2.23 3.52
CA ASP A 68 -13.19 3.07 3.01
C ASP A 68 -14.32 3.10 4.04
N PHE A 69 -14.77 4.29 4.42
CA PHE A 69 -15.91 4.51 5.32
C PHE A 69 -17.07 5.06 4.51
N GLY A 70 -18.25 4.49 4.70
CA GLY A 70 -19.42 4.80 3.91
C GLY A 70 -20.65 4.02 4.35
N GLY A 71 -21.83 4.52 3.97
CA GLY A 71 -23.12 3.88 4.26
C GLY A 71 -23.95 3.76 2.99
N GLY A 72 -24.79 2.71 2.90
CA GLY A 72 -25.70 2.54 1.77
C GLY A 72 -25.03 2.28 0.41
N GLY A 73 -23.84 1.68 0.39
CA GLY A 73 -23.08 1.40 -0.84
C GLY A 73 -22.28 2.58 -1.40
N VAL A 74 -22.29 3.74 -0.71
CA VAL A 74 -21.51 4.92 -1.09
C VAL A 74 -20.30 5.05 -0.16
N ILE A 75 -19.10 5.12 -0.74
CA ILE A 75 -17.86 5.42 0.00
C ILE A 75 -17.77 6.93 0.20
N THR A 76 -17.88 7.39 1.45
CA THR A 76 -17.81 8.82 1.81
C THR A 76 -16.38 9.25 2.12
N ILE A 77 -15.59 8.40 2.77
CA ILE A 77 -14.24 8.76 3.25
C ILE A 77 -13.27 7.63 2.93
N ARG A 78 -12.14 7.96 2.30
CA ARG A 78 -11.01 7.03 2.13
C ARG A 78 -9.89 7.42 3.08
N ILE A 79 -9.43 6.50 3.92
CA ILE A 79 -8.33 6.77 4.84
C ILE A 79 -7.02 6.31 4.22
N HIS A 80 -6.18 7.28 3.84
CA HIS A 80 -4.82 7.05 3.35
C HIS A 80 -3.82 7.49 4.41
N ARG A 81 -2.78 6.67 4.60
CA ARG A 81 -1.67 6.96 5.50
C ARG A 81 -0.36 6.90 4.74
N THR A 82 0.43 7.95 4.87
CA THR A 82 1.76 8.02 4.28
C THR A 82 2.80 7.86 5.39
N PHE A 83 3.74 6.95 5.18
CA PHE A 83 4.83 6.68 6.11
C PHE A 83 6.17 6.92 5.41
N SER A 84 7.09 7.60 6.09
CA SER A 84 8.50 7.66 5.67
C SER A 84 9.19 6.32 5.97
N LEU A 85 10.23 5.98 5.21
CA LEU A 85 11.06 4.80 5.52
C LEU A 85 11.69 4.88 6.90
N GLU A 86 11.99 6.08 7.39
CA GLU A 86 12.65 6.31 8.69
C GLU A 86 11.73 6.15 9.91
N THR A 87 10.47 5.79 9.71
CA THR A 87 9.53 5.58 10.83
C THR A 87 10.01 4.48 11.79
N GLN A 88 9.66 4.61 13.07
CA GLN A 88 9.95 3.61 14.10
C GLN A 88 8.92 2.48 14.15
N LEU A 89 7.84 2.57 13.36
CA LEU A 89 6.79 1.56 13.29
C LEU A 89 7.29 0.27 12.64
N THR A 90 6.86 -0.86 13.18
CA THR A 90 7.19 -2.17 12.65
C THR A 90 6.14 -2.60 11.64
N PHE A 91 6.57 -2.96 10.43
CA PHE A 91 5.69 -3.41 9.36
C PHE A 91 5.78 -4.92 9.16
N ARG A 92 4.64 -5.57 8.93
CA ARG A 92 4.53 -6.98 8.59
C ARG A 92 3.63 -7.16 7.38
N VAL A 93 4.06 -7.99 6.44
CA VAL A 93 3.21 -8.41 5.32
C VAL A 93 2.22 -9.45 5.82
N VAL A 94 0.93 -9.12 5.80
CA VAL A 94 -0.17 -10.03 6.18
C VAL A 94 -0.61 -10.84 4.97
N GLU A 95 -0.80 -10.16 3.85
CA GLU A 95 -1.26 -10.79 2.61
C GLU A 95 -0.46 -10.25 1.43
N ARG A 96 0.01 -11.16 0.57
CA ARG A 96 0.59 -10.81 -0.72
C ARG A 96 -0.46 -11.05 -1.81
N PRO A 97 -0.63 -10.12 -2.77
CA PRO A 97 -1.52 -10.36 -3.88
C PRO A 97 -1.03 -11.61 -4.64
N ALA A 98 -1.97 -12.46 -5.05
CA ALA A 98 -1.66 -13.64 -5.85
C ALA A 98 -0.83 -13.22 -7.07
N THR A 99 0.33 -13.84 -7.25
CA THR A 99 1.25 -13.57 -8.35
C THR A 99 0.58 -14.00 -9.65
N GLY A 100 -0.13 -13.07 -10.32
CA GLY A 100 -0.89 -13.38 -11.54
C GLY A 100 -2.13 -12.52 -11.80
N SER A 101 -2.62 -11.72 -10.84
CA SER A 101 -3.69 -10.76 -11.12
C SER A 101 -3.11 -9.38 -11.45
N CYS A 102 -3.04 -9.00 -12.74
CA CYS A 102 -2.88 -7.59 -13.13
C CYS A 102 -4.06 -6.84 -12.50
N PRO A 103 -3.86 -5.89 -11.56
CA PRO A 103 -4.94 -5.00 -11.17
C PRO A 103 -5.35 -4.24 -12.43
N THR A 104 -6.61 -4.39 -12.84
CA THR A 104 -7.22 -3.91 -14.09
C THR A 104 -7.18 -2.40 -14.30
N TRP A 105 -6.36 -1.66 -13.55
CA TRP A 105 -6.31 -0.21 -13.62
C TRP A 105 -5.29 0.37 -14.58
N ASN A 106 -4.40 -0.46 -15.15
CA ASN A 106 -3.61 -0.05 -16.31
C ASN A 106 -3.00 -1.25 -17.07
N CYS A 107 -3.84 -2.09 -17.67
CA CYS A 107 -3.40 -3.05 -18.68
C CYS A 107 -3.83 -2.52 -20.08
N GLY A 108 -3.42 -1.28 -20.40
CA GLY A 108 -3.51 -0.71 -21.74
C GLY A 108 -2.16 -0.81 -22.46
N ALA A 109 -2.16 -1.45 -23.63
CA ALA A 109 -1.03 -1.59 -24.56
C ALA A 109 0.03 -2.66 -24.27
N TRP A 110 -0.39 -3.93 -24.24
CA TRP A 110 0.43 -4.98 -24.86
C TRP A 110 -0.08 -5.22 -26.28
N ARG A 111 0.45 -4.43 -27.23
CA ARG A 111 0.23 -4.63 -28.67
C ARG A 111 1.07 -5.85 -29.07
N THR A 112 0.42 -6.99 -29.31
CA THR A 112 1.07 -8.22 -29.78
C THR A 112 1.67 -8.00 -31.18
N PRO A 113 2.93 -8.34 -31.46
CA PRO A 113 3.42 -8.42 -32.82
C PRO A 113 3.13 -9.84 -33.34
N ALA A 114 1.99 -10.04 -34.00
CA ALA A 114 1.72 -11.29 -34.72
C ALA A 114 2.34 -11.22 -36.12
N GLY A 115 3.62 -11.58 -36.20
CA GLY A 115 4.28 -11.90 -37.46
C GLY A 115 3.79 -13.23 -38.03
N ARG A 116 3.50 -13.19 -39.35
CA ARG A 116 3.50 -14.26 -40.36
C ARG A 116 3.17 -15.69 -39.93
N ARG A 117 2.11 -16.24 -40.55
CA ARG A 117 2.10 -17.63 -41.01
C ARG A 117 1.43 -17.69 -42.38
N GLY A 118 2.21 -18.00 -43.41
CA GLY A 118 1.67 -18.40 -44.70
C GLY A 118 1.17 -19.84 -44.64
N THR A 119 0.17 -20.16 -45.45
CA THR A 119 0.05 -21.43 -46.20
C THR A 119 -0.93 -21.24 -47.35
N ARG A 120 -0.69 -22.05 -48.39
CA ARG A 120 -1.24 -22.08 -49.76
C ARG A 120 -2.76 -22.20 -49.86
N SER A 121 -3.32 -21.72 -50.98
CA SER A 121 -3.79 -22.58 -52.10
C SER A 121 -4.84 -21.87 -52.97
N ALA A 122 -4.53 -21.71 -54.25
CA ALA A 122 -5.40 -21.93 -55.41
C ALA A 122 -4.50 -21.98 -56.65
#